data_AF-A0A4Y2RR51-F1
#
_entry.id   AF-A0A4Y2RR51-F1
#
_cell.length_a   1.000
_cell.length_b   1.000
_cell.length_c   1.000
_cell.angle_alpha   90.00
_cell.angle_beta   90.00
_cell.angle_gamma   90.00
#
_symmetry.space_group_name_H-M   'P 1'
#
loop_
_entity.id
_entity.type
_entity.pdbx_description
1 polymer ?
#
loop_
_entity_poly.entity_id
_entity_poly.type
_entity_poly.pdbx_seq_one_letter_code
_entity_poly.pdbx_strand_id
1 'polypeptide(L)'
;MYPLIGRSSKLSLRNKLFLYKTILRPIMSYASPLWGAAAKTHTQKLESTQNIIARQITDAHWYIRNRYILKDLRLTSIVTYIKKLAIKFFHKIDNHTNEAIKEIPSYDPRKKRRLRTLLPSDN
;
A
#
# COMPACT_ATOMS: atom_id res chain seq x y z
N MET A 1 -9.12 -13.06 -8.98
CA MET A 1 -8.14 -13.16 -7.87
C MET A 1 -8.58 -14.11 -6.75
N TYR A 2 -9.86 -14.09 -6.34
CA TYR A 2 -10.42 -15.06 -5.40
C TYR A 2 -10.15 -16.55 -5.71
N PRO A 3 -10.16 -17.04 -6.97
CA PRO A 3 -9.94 -18.47 -7.22
C PRO A 3 -8.49 -18.95 -6.99
N LEU A 4 -7.49 -18.05 -6.97
CA LEU A 4 -6.09 -18.43 -6.77
C LEU A 4 -5.64 -18.35 -5.31
N ILE A 5 -6.23 -17.44 -4.53
CA ILE A 5 -5.87 -17.20 -3.12
C ILE A 5 -6.91 -17.81 -2.18
N GLY A 6 -8.08 -18.18 -2.70
CA GLY A 6 -9.17 -18.77 -1.92
C GLY A 6 -8.82 -20.11 -1.30
N ARG A 7 -9.65 -20.51 -0.31
CA ARG A 7 -9.51 -21.76 0.44
C ARG A 7 -9.49 -22.99 -0.47
N SER A 8 -10.36 -23.01 -1.48
CA SER A 8 -10.49 -24.11 -2.45
C SER A 8 -9.36 -24.21 -3.48
N SER A 9 -8.39 -23.28 -3.48
CA SER A 9 -7.28 -23.33 -4.44
C SER A 9 -6.24 -24.39 -4.05
N LYS A 10 -5.87 -25.25 -5.01
CA LYS A 10 -4.88 -26.33 -4.87
C LYS A 10 -3.43 -25.85 -4.76
N LEU A 11 -3.19 -24.53 -4.78
CA LEU A 11 -1.85 -23.96 -4.66
C LEU A 11 -1.27 -24.16 -3.26
N SER A 12 0.05 -24.34 -3.18
CA SER A 12 0.74 -24.39 -1.89
C SER A 12 0.60 -23.06 -1.14
N LEU A 13 0.60 -23.11 0.19
CA LEU A 13 0.53 -21.92 1.05
C LEU A 13 1.60 -20.89 0.68
N ARG A 14 2.82 -21.36 0.36
CA ARG A 14 3.94 -20.51 -0.07
C ARG A 14 3.64 -19.75 -1.36
N ASN A 15 3.01 -20.39 -2.33
CA ASN A 15 2.67 -19.76 -3.62
C ASN A 15 1.55 -18.73 -3.45
N LYS A 16 0.52 -19.03 -2.63
CA LYS A 16 -0.53 -18.06 -2.29
C LYS A 16 0.04 -16.84 -1.57
N LEU A 17 0.95 -17.06 -0.62
CA LEU A 17 1.64 -16.00 0.10
C LEU A 17 2.53 -15.16 -0.84
N PHE A 18 3.18 -15.80 -1.81
CA PHE A 18 3.97 -15.11 -2.83
C PHE A 18 3.09 -14.20 -3.68
N LEU A 19 1.97 -14.70 -4.20
CA LEU A 19 0.99 -13.91 -4.95
C LEU A 19 0.46 -12.70 -4.16
N TYR A 20 0.18 -12.88 -2.86
CA TYR A 20 -0.19 -11.77 -2.00
C TYR A 20 0.90 -10.69 -1.94
N LYS A 21 2.16 -11.09 -1.77
CA LYS A 21 3.30 -10.15 -1.67
C LYS A 21 3.58 -9.43 -2.98
N THR A 22 3.41 -10.09 -4.13
CA THR A 22 3.75 -9.51 -5.44
C THR A 22 2.62 -8.67 -6.04
N ILE A 23 1.35 -9.04 -5.82
CA ILE A 23 0.22 -8.37 -6.48
C ILE A 23 -0.58 -7.55 -5.49
N LEU A 24 -1.10 -8.18 -4.42
CA LEU A 24 -2.05 -7.52 -3.52
C LEU A 24 -1.38 -6.47 -2.64
N ARG A 25 -0.16 -6.74 -2.16
CA ARG A 25 0.57 -5.80 -1.31
C ARG A 25 0.87 -4.48 -2.04
N PRO A 26 1.42 -4.46 -3.27
CA PRO A 26 1.57 -3.24 -4.04
C PRO A 26 0.26 -2.49 -4.30
N ILE A 27 -0.82 -3.21 -4.63
CA ILE A 27 -2.15 -2.59 -4.85
C ILE A 27 -2.64 -1.88 -3.59
N MET A 28 -2.44 -2.46 -2.40
CA MET A 28 -2.82 -1.81 -1.15
C MET A 28 -1.88 -0.64 -0.79
N SER A 29 -0.60 -0.71 -1.16
CA SER A 29 0.42 0.27 -0.77
C SER A 29 0.72 1.34 -1.82
N TYR A 30 0.03 1.36 -2.97
CA TYR A 30 0.39 2.21 -4.11
C TYR A 30 0.47 3.70 -3.73
N ALA A 31 -0.52 4.18 -2.96
CA ALA A 31 -0.59 5.56 -2.50
C ALA A 31 -0.03 5.73 -1.07
N SER A 32 1.05 5.02 -0.73
CA SER A 32 1.60 5.06 0.64
C SER A 32 1.84 6.46 1.22
N PRO A 33 2.33 7.47 0.47
CA PRO A 33 2.46 8.83 1.02
C PRO A 33 1.11 9.48 1.34
N LEU A 34 0.07 9.20 0.55
CA LEU A 34 -1.29 9.73 0.76
C LEU A 34 -1.98 9.05 1.93
N TRP A 35 -1.79 7.74 2.09
CA TRP A 35 -2.39 6.97 3.18
C TRP A 35 -1.95 7.44 4.57
N GLY A 36 -0.81 8.14 4.69
CA GLY A 36 -0.37 8.76 5.94
C GLY A 36 -1.32 9.86 6.45
N ALA A 37 -2.01 10.55 5.54
CA ALA A 37 -2.99 11.59 5.85
C ALA A 37 -4.45 11.08 5.82
N ALA A 38 -4.66 9.81 5.49
CA ALA A 38 -5.99 9.25 5.37
C ALA A 38 -6.65 9.03 6.74
N ALA A 39 -7.99 9.12 6.78
CA ALA A 39 -8.75 8.86 8.00
C ALA A 39 -8.54 7.41 8.48
N LYS A 40 -8.53 7.23 9.81
CA LYS A 40 -8.33 5.94 10.48
C LYS A 40 -9.26 4.84 9.95
N THR A 41 -10.47 5.19 9.54
CA THR A 41 -11.47 4.27 8.98
C THR A 41 -10.99 3.60 7.68
N HIS A 42 -10.33 4.34 6.78
CA HIS A 42 -9.79 3.78 5.54
C HIS A 42 -8.59 2.86 5.84
N THR A 43 -7.75 3.26 6.77
CA THR A 43 -6.60 2.47 7.23
C THR A 43 -7.05 1.15 7.87
N GLN A 44 -8.11 1.16 8.68
CA GLN A 44 -8.72 -0.05 9.25
C GLN A 44 -9.30 -0.98 8.18
N LYS A 45 -9.89 -0.43 7.11
CA LYS A 45 -10.36 -1.24 5.97
C LYS A 45 -9.20 -1.99 5.31
N LEU A 46 -8.04 -1.35 5.12
CA LEU A 46 -6.83 -2.00 4.58
C LEU A 46 -6.30 -3.11 5.50
N GLU A 47 -6.30 -2.91 6.83
CA GLU A 47 -5.93 -3.99 7.76
C GLU A 47 -6.92 -5.15 7.71
N SER A 48 -8.21 -4.84 7.59
CA SER A 48 -9.27 -5.84 7.53
C SER A 48 -9.15 -6.69 6.26
N THR A 49 -8.88 -6.08 5.11
CA THR A 49 -8.63 -6.82 3.85
C THR A 49 -7.40 -7.70 3.95
N GLN A 50 -6.29 -7.20 4.52
CA GLN A 50 -5.10 -8.02 4.78
C GLN A 50 -5.42 -9.24 5.65
N ASN A 51 -6.18 -9.04 6.73
CA ASN A 51 -6.54 -10.12 7.66
C ASN A 51 -7.43 -11.18 7.01
N ILE A 52 -8.39 -10.77 6.18
CA ILE A 52 -9.24 -11.68 5.41
C ILE A 52 -8.38 -12.53 4.47
N ILE A 53 -7.46 -11.89 3.73
CA ILE A 53 -6.57 -12.60 2.79
C ILE A 53 -5.65 -13.56 3.55
N ALA A 54 -5.05 -13.14 4.66
CA ALA A 54 -4.19 -13.98 5.47
C ALA A 54 -4.92 -15.25 5.94
N ARG A 55 -6.18 -15.12 6.38
CA ARG A 55 -7.02 -16.25 6.76
C ARG A 55 -7.39 -17.16 5.59
N GLN A 56 -7.60 -16.61 4.40
CA GLN A 56 -7.87 -17.41 3.20
C GLN A 56 -6.64 -18.22 2.79
N ILE A 57 -5.43 -17.66 2.94
CA ILE A 57 -4.16 -18.32 2.64
C ILE A 57 -3.90 -19.48 3.59
N THR A 58 -4.10 -19.27 4.89
CA THR A 58 -3.80 -20.28 5.93
C THR A 58 -4.96 -21.24 6.21
N ASP A 59 -6.12 -20.99 5.61
CA ASP A 59 -7.39 -21.65 5.95
C ASP A 59 -7.68 -21.69 7.46
N ALA A 60 -7.42 -20.57 8.14
CA ALA A 60 -7.48 -20.52 9.60
C ALA A 60 -8.93 -20.42 10.11
N HIS A 61 -9.23 -21.19 11.16
CA HIS A 61 -10.50 -21.14 11.89
C HIS A 61 -10.77 -19.78 12.54
N TRP A 62 -12.04 -19.45 12.74
CA TRP A 62 -12.50 -18.13 13.22
C TRP A 62 -11.95 -17.75 14.59
N TYR A 63 -11.75 -18.72 15.49
CA TYR A 63 -11.27 -18.50 16.86
C TYR A 63 -9.77 -18.16 16.95
N ILE A 64 -8.97 -18.43 15.91
CA ILE A 64 -7.54 -18.12 15.89
C ILE A 64 -7.39 -16.60 15.74
N ARG A 65 -6.64 -15.92 16.64
CA ARG A 65 -6.48 -14.45 16.54
C ARG A 65 -5.62 -14.06 15.33
N ASN A 66 -6.02 -12.99 14.61
CA ASN A 66 -5.33 -12.49 13.40
C ASN A 66 -3.82 -12.24 13.61
N ARG A 67 -3.43 -11.75 14.81
CA ARG A 67 -2.03 -11.50 15.15
C ARG A 67 -1.13 -12.74 15.07
N TYR A 68 -1.66 -13.92 15.41
CA TYR A 68 -0.89 -15.17 15.33
C TYR A 68 -0.73 -15.61 13.88
N ILE A 69 -1.80 -15.48 13.08
CA ILE A 69 -1.77 -15.79 11.64
C ILE A 69 -0.73 -14.90 10.92
N LEU A 70 -0.73 -13.60 11.21
CA LEU A 70 0.26 -12.68 10.62
C LEU A 70 1.70 -13.00 11.05
N LYS A 71 1.90 -13.37 12.33
CA LYS A 71 3.22 -13.77 12.85
C LYS A 71 3.73 -15.04 12.16
N ASP A 72 2.86 -16.03 12.00
CA ASP A 72 3.17 -17.31 11.35
C ASP A 72 3.53 -17.11 9.87
N LEU A 73 2.76 -16.28 9.16
CA LEU A 73 3.06 -15.87 7.78
C LEU A 73 4.27 -14.93 7.65
N ARG A 74 4.88 -14.51 8.77
CA ARG A 74 5.97 -13.51 8.85
C ARG A 74 5.61 -12.22 8.10
N LEU A 75 4.37 -11.75 8.26
CA LEU A 75 3.87 -10.51 7.65
C LEU A 75 3.73 -9.41 8.70
N THR A 76 4.19 -8.21 8.36
CA THR A 76 3.87 -6.98 9.09
C THR A 76 2.47 -6.49 8.72
N SER A 77 1.83 -5.73 9.62
CA SER A 77 0.57 -5.02 9.29
C SER A 77 0.81 -4.11 8.07
N ILE A 78 -0.19 -4.04 7.19
CA ILE A 78 -0.16 -3.19 6.00
C ILE A 78 0.05 -1.72 6.37
N VAL A 79 -0.46 -1.27 7.53
CA VAL A 79 -0.30 0.11 8.02
C VAL A 79 1.14 0.39 8.37
N THR A 80 1.80 -0.53 9.08
CA THR A 80 3.22 -0.39 9.40
C THR A 80 4.09 -0.41 8.15
N TYR A 81 3.71 -1.22 7.17
CA TYR A 81 4.39 -1.29 5.88
C TYR A 81 4.24 0.02 5.07
N ILE A 82 3.01 0.53 4.97
CA ILE A 82 2.70 1.81 4.33
C ILE A 82 3.44 2.96 5.02
N LYS A 83 3.43 3.02 6.35
CA LYS A 83 4.15 4.04 7.12
C LYS A 83 5.64 4.01 6.81
N LYS A 84 6.25 2.81 6.75
CA LYS A 84 7.66 2.65 6.38
C LYS A 84 7.95 3.11 4.96
N LEU A 85 7.04 2.84 4.01
CA LEU A 85 7.17 3.32 2.63
C LEU A 85 7.04 4.85 2.54
N ALA A 86 6.07 5.44 3.23
CA ALA A 86 5.87 6.89 3.27
C ALA A 86 7.10 7.61 3.82
N ILE A 87 7.65 7.13 4.95
CA ILE A 87 8.88 7.69 5.54
C ILE A 87 10.04 7.63 4.54
N LYS A 88 10.24 6.48 3.88
CA LYS A 88 11.28 6.34 2.85
C LYS A 88 11.07 7.28 1.66
N PHE A 89 9.82 7.50 1.26
CA PHE A 89 9.47 8.39 0.17
C PHE A 89 9.81 9.84 0.51
N PHE A 90 9.39 10.34 1.68
CA PHE A 90 9.69 11.71 2.11
C PHE A 90 11.19 11.93 2.33
N HIS A 91 11.89 11.00 2.98
CA HIS A 91 13.35 11.08 3.09
C HIS A 91 14.05 11.13 1.72
N LYS A 92 13.51 10.45 0.70
CA LYS A 92 14.09 10.49 -0.65
C LYS A 92 13.83 11.85 -1.32
N ILE A 93 12.69 12.48 -1.05
CA ILE A 93 12.38 13.82 -1.55
C ILE A 93 13.31 14.86 -0.92
N ASP A 94 13.47 14.82 0.41
CA ASP A 94 14.27 15.81 1.13
C ASP A 94 15.75 15.79 0.69
N ASN A 95 16.28 14.59 0.44
CA ASN A 95 17.66 14.37 0.00
C ASN A 95 17.86 14.48 -1.52
N HIS A 96 16.82 14.80 -2.30
CA HIS A 96 16.91 14.84 -3.75
C HIS A 96 17.78 16.04 -4.21
N THR A 97 18.50 15.91 -5.33
CA THR A 97 19.33 17.02 -5.85
C THR A 97 18.48 18.12 -6.48
N ASN A 98 17.46 17.72 -7.25
CA ASN A 98 16.54 18.64 -7.92
C ASN A 98 15.62 19.39 -6.92
N GLU A 99 15.67 20.72 -6.94
CA GLU A 99 14.85 21.62 -6.12
C GLU A 99 13.35 21.48 -6.39
N ALA A 100 12.94 21.27 -7.64
CA ALA A 100 11.53 21.11 -8.00
C ALA A 100 10.88 19.91 -7.30
N ILE A 101 11.65 18.87 -6.98
CA ILE A 101 11.17 17.70 -6.25
C ILE A 101 11.04 18.01 -4.75
N LYS A 102 11.94 18.83 -4.19
CA LYS A 102 11.86 19.27 -2.79
C LYS A 102 10.65 20.17 -2.52
N GLU A 103 10.15 20.88 -3.53
CA GLU A 103 8.96 21.74 -3.39
C GLU A 103 7.63 20.96 -3.40
N ILE A 104 7.63 19.69 -3.85
CA ILE A 104 6.41 18.87 -3.98
C ILE A 104 5.60 18.73 -2.67
N PRO A 105 6.21 18.49 -1.49
CA PRO A 105 5.46 18.31 -0.24
C PRO A 105 4.74 19.58 0.23
N SER A 106 5.21 20.77 -0.18
CA SER A 106 4.63 22.06 0.18
C SER A 106 3.41 22.37 -0.70
N TYR A 107 2.35 21.56 -0.57
CA TYR A 107 1.10 21.78 -1.29
C TYR A 107 0.26 22.88 -0.61
N ASP A 108 0.26 24.08 -1.18
CA ASP A 108 -0.71 25.13 -0.84
C ASP A 108 -1.86 25.12 -1.87
N PRO A 109 -3.08 24.71 -1.49
CA PRO A 109 -4.23 24.66 -2.40
C PRO A 109 -4.67 26.06 -2.89
N ARG A 110 -4.19 27.15 -2.28
CA ARG A 110 -4.52 28.54 -2.65
C ARG A 110 -3.55 29.14 -3.67
N LYS A 111 -2.41 28.48 -3.92
CA LYS A 111 -1.40 28.94 -4.89
C LYS A 111 -1.90 28.66 -6.31
N LYS A 112 -2.33 29.70 -7.04
CA LYS A 112 -2.77 29.59 -8.45
C LYS A 112 -1.70 28.87 -9.28
N ARG A 113 -2.05 27.70 -9.85
CA ARG A 113 -1.20 27.02 -10.84
C ARG A 113 -1.10 27.91 -12.09
N ARG A 114 0.12 28.10 -12.61
CA ARG A 114 0.28 28.51 -14.02
C ARG A 114 -0.50 27.50 -14.87
N LEU A 115 -1.31 27.99 -15.81
CA LEU A 115 -1.94 27.12 -16.81
C LEU A 115 -0.85 26.25 -17.43
N ARG A 116 -1.08 24.94 -17.52
CA ARG A 116 -0.27 24.07 -18.37
C ARG A 116 -0.42 24.63 -19.79
N THR A 117 0.60 25.30 -20.30
CA THR A 117 0.63 25.75 -21.69
C THR A 117 0.49 24.52 -22.57
N LEU A 118 -0.65 24.44 -23.27
CA LEU A 118 -0.95 23.44 -24.27
C LEU A 118 -0.13 23.80 -25.53
N LEU A 119 0.81 22.91 -25.88
CA LEU A 119 1.51 22.79 -27.17
C LEU A 119 2.36 24.00 -27.65
N PRO A 120 3.45 23.75 -28.39
CA PRO A 120 4.09 24.79 -29.18
C PRO A 120 3.17 25.12 -30.36
N SER A 121 2.81 26.39 -30.50
CA SER A 121 2.32 26.93 -31.77
C SER A 121 3.52 27.09 -32.70
N ASP A 122 3.75 26.10 -33.55
CA ASP A 122 4.71 26.21 -34.64
C ASP A 122 4.09 27.07 -35.74
N ASN A 123 4.75 28.21 -36.03
CA ASN A 123 4.58 29.03 -37.23
C ASN A 123 5.44 28.46 -38.37
#